data_AF-A0A5R9CWS4-F1
#
_entry.id   AF-A0A5R9CWS4-F1
#
_cell.length_a   1.000
_cell.length_b   1.000
_cell.length_c   1.000
_cell.angle_alpha   90.00
_cell.angle_beta   90.00
_cell.angle_gamma   90.00
#
_symmetry.space_group_name_H-M   'P 1'
#
loop_
_entity.id
_entity.type
_entity.pdbx_description
1 polymer ?
#
loop_
_entity_poly.entity_id
_entity_poly.type
_entity_poly.pdbx_seq_one_letter_code
_entity_poly.pdbx_strand_id
1 'polypeptide(L)'
;MSYASEVKKELTALTVHRDNAKAELMALIRINGSLSLSHHHFVLNVSSENPAIARRMYQLLSKFYGITGELSVRRKMKLKKNNLYILRVEDKATEVLDDLKIFDGIQIVERVPQKLLKNDAQIRSYLRGAFLASGSVNNPETSRYHLEIYSLYESHNDMIAEMMNKYHLKARTTKRRSGYITYLKEAEKIADFLQLIGATSSMLKFEDIRIVRDMRNSVNRLVNCENANLNKVANAASKQIENIKLIDDVIGLNKLEPKLAQVARARLQHPEVSLKELGELVEGGPISKSGINHRLRKINEYASKLGEGEIA
;
A
#
# COMPACT_ATOMS: atom_id res chain seq x y z
N MET A 1 16.05 -3.60 5.26
CA MET A 1 15.49 -4.91 4.89
C MET A 1 14.13 -4.63 4.24
N SER A 2 13.69 -5.34 3.20
CA SER A 2 12.37 -5.08 2.62
C SER A 2 11.26 -5.63 3.53
N TYR A 3 10.08 -5.01 3.50
CA TYR A 3 8.92 -5.49 4.27
C TYR A 3 8.58 -6.96 3.94
N ALA A 4 8.62 -7.35 2.66
CA ALA A 4 8.48 -8.75 2.26
C ALA A 4 9.51 -9.70 2.89
N SER A 5 10.75 -9.25 3.09
CA SER A 5 11.79 -10.06 3.75
C SER A 5 11.52 -10.25 5.24
N GLU A 6 10.92 -9.26 5.91
CA GLU A 6 10.48 -9.36 7.31
C GLU A 6 9.35 -10.38 7.44
N VAL A 7 8.33 -10.29 6.58
CA VAL A 7 7.21 -11.23 6.53
C VAL A 7 7.71 -12.67 6.32
N LYS A 8 8.61 -12.88 5.34
CA LYS A 8 9.19 -14.21 5.08
C LYS A 8 9.98 -14.73 6.28
N LYS A 9 10.72 -13.87 6.98
CA LYS A 9 11.46 -14.25 8.19
C LYS A 9 10.52 -14.74 9.28
N GLU A 10 9.44 -14.02 9.55
CA GLU A 10 8.41 -14.43 10.52
C GLU A 10 7.83 -15.81 10.16
N LEU A 11 7.38 -15.97 8.92
CA LEU A 11 6.78 -17.21 8.44
C LEU A 11 7.72 -18.41 8.54
N THR A 12 9.02 -18.22 8.32
CA THR A 12 9.99 -19.31 8.45
C THR A 12 10.21 -19.79 9.89
N ALA A 13 9.85 -18.99 10.89
CA ALA A 13 9.97 -19.34 12.31
C ALA A 13 8.74 -20.09 12.86
N LEU A 14 7.64 -20.17 12.10
CA LEU A 14 6.41 -20.81 12.56
C LEU A 14 6.61 -22.32 12.76
N THR A 15 6.21 -22.82 13.92
CA THR A 15 6.02 -24.26 14.18
C THR A 15 4.73 -24.72 13.51
N VAL A 16 4.83 -25.80 12.72
CA VAL A 16 3.69 -26.28 11.92
C VAL A 16 3.47 -27.77 12.19
N HIS A 17 2.20 -28.15 12.37
CA HIS A 17 1.78 -29.56 12.46
C HIS A 17 2.20 -30.35 11.22
N ARG A 18 2.38 -31.66 11.36
CA ARG A 18 2.95 -32.55 10.34
C ARG A 18 2.28 -32.38 8.96
N ASP A 19 0.97 -32.52 8.87
CA ASP A 19 0.28 -32.49 7.57
C ASP A 19 0.28 -31.10 6.90
N ASN A 20 0.24 -30.05 7.73
CA ASN A 20 0.30 -28.66 7.28
C ASN A 20 1.71 -28.31 6.75
N ALA A 21 2.75 -28.82 7.40
CA ALA A 21 4.13 -28.66 6.97
C ALA A 21 4.40 -29.35 5.61
N LYS A 22 3.72 -30.47 5.32
CA LYS A 22 3.81 -31.14 4.01
C LYS A 22 3.17 -30.32 2.89
N ALA A 23 2.00 -29.70 3.14
CA ALA A 23 1.36 -28.80 2.18
C ALA A 23 2.23 -27.57 1.85
N GLU A 24 2.93 -27.03 2.85
CA GLU A 24 3.89 -25.95 2.63
C GLU A 24 5.10 -26.37 1.79
N LEU A 25 5.70 -27.53 2.10
CA LEU A 25 6.80 -28.11 1.33
C LEU A 25 6.40 -28.32 -0.13
N MET A 26 5.18 -28.81 -0.36
CA MET A 26 4.63 -29.01 -1.70
C MET A 26 4.64 -27.73 -2.54
N ALA A 27 4.20 -26.60 -1.97
CA ALA A 27 4.21 -25.32 -2.67
C ALA A 27 5.64 -24.85 -2.96
N LEU A 28 6.56 -24.98 -1.99
CA LEU A 28 7.96 -24.60 -2.14
C LEU A 28 8.64 -25.36 -3.30
N ILE A 29 8.47 -26.68 -3.35
CA ILE A 29 9.06 -27.52 -4.40
C ILE A 29 8.37 -27.27 -5.74
N ARG A 30 7.05 -27.11 -5.79
CA ARG A 30 6.34 -26.89 -7.06
C ARG A 30 6.71 -25.56 -7.74
N ILE A 31 7.04 -24.53 -6.95
CA ILE A 31 7.35 -23.19 -7.48
C ILE A 31 8.85 -23.01 -7.74
N ASN A 32 9.71 -23.47 -6.82
CA ASN A 32 11.15 -23.23 -6.88
C ASN A 32 11.98 -24.47 -7.25
N GLY A 33 11.32 -25.61 -7.42
CA GLY A 33 11.95 -26.86 -7.81
C GLY A 33 12.22 -26.91 -9.31
N SER A 34 13.34 -27.51 -9.67
CA SER A 34 13.67 -27.92 -11.02
C SER A 34 14.10 -29.39 -11.02
N LEU A 35 13.66 -30.09 -12.06
CA LEU A 35 13.99 -31.50 -12.27
C LEU A 35 15.10 -31.61 -13.31
N SER A 36 16.09 -32.44 -13.02
CA SER A 36 17.14 -32.82 -13.96
C SER A 36 17.28 -34.33 -13.97
N LEU A 37 17.72 -34.89 -15.11
CA LEU A 37 18.03 -36.31 -15.22
C LEU A 37 19.56 -36.46 -15.19
N SER A 38 20.07 -37.29 -14.27
CA SER A 38 21.49 -37.60 -14.16
C SER A 38 21.66 -39.10 -13.98
N HIS A 39 22.50 -39.74 -14.79
CA HIS A 39 22.74 -41.18 -14.72
C HIS A 39 21.45 -42.03 -14.67
N HIS A 40 20.42 -41.66 -15.45
CA HIS A 40 19.09 -42.30 -15.47
C HIS A 40 18.27 -42.16 -14.17
N HIS A 41 18.71 -41.31 -13.23
CA HIS A 41 17.98 -40.97 -12.03
C HIS A 41 17.52 -39.52 -12.05
N PHE A 42 16.32 -39.27 -11.52
CA PHE A 42 15.82 -37.93 -11.31
C PHE A 42 16.57 -37.25 -10.17
N VAL A 43 16.98 -36.01 -10.40
CA VAL A 43 17.60 -35.15 -9.40
C VAL A 43 16.73 -33.91 -9.24
N LEU A 44 16.21 -33.72 -8.04
CA LEU A 44 15.41 -32.56 -7.67
C LEU A 44 16.31 -31.48 -7.08
N ASN A 45 16.31 -30.31 -7.70
CA ASN A 45 16.98 -29.12 -7.19
C ASN A 45 15.93 -28.12 -6.73
N VAL A 46 15.99 -27.67 -5.48
CA VAL A 46 15.09 -26.62 -4.97
C VAL A 46 15.92 -25.43 -4.54
N SER A 47 15.62 -24.26 -5.11
CA SER A 47 16.46 -23.08 -4.90
C SER A 47 15.75 -21.94 -4.17
N SER A 48 16.50 -21.15 -3.42
CA SER A 48 16.00 -19.93 -2.80
C SER A 48 17.12 -18.90 -2.65
N GLU A 49 16.79 -17.62 -2.80
CA GLU A 49 17.69 -16.53 -2.46
C GLU A 49 17.67 -16.20 -0.96
N ASN A 50 16.69 -16.74 -0.21
CA ASN A 50 16.56 -16.50 1.21
C ASN A 50 17.10 -17.72 2.01
N PRO A 51 18.15 -17.55 2.83
CA PRO A 51 18.74 -18.64 3.61
C PRO A 51 17.78 -19.26 4.63
N ALA A 52 16.84 -18.48 5.18
CA ALA A 52 15.85 -19.00 6.13
C ALA A 52 14.86 -19.95 5.44
N ILE A 53 14.46 -19.64 4.20
CA ILE A 53 13.60 -20.51 3.40
C ILE A 53 14.36 -21.78 2.99
N ALA A 54 15.63 -21.65 2.58
CA ALA A 54 16.47 -22.81 2.26
C ALA A 54 16.62 -23.78 3.45
N ARG A 55 16.93 -23.24 4.65
CA ARG A 55 16.98 -24.05 5.89
C ARG A 55 15.64 -24.71 6.20
N ARG A 56 14.54 -23.99 6.03
CA ARG A 56 13.19 -24.53 6.26
C ARG A 56 12.86 -25.68 5.30
N MET A 57 13.17 -25.55 4.01
CA MET A 57 13.01 -26.64 3.04
C MET A 57 13.85 -27.87 3.43
N TYR A 58 15.11 -27.67 3.80
CA TYR A 58 15.98 -28.74 4.28
C TYR A 58 15.40 -29.47 5.49
N GLN A 59 14.95 -28.73 6.51
CA GLN A 59 14.32 -29.30 7.71
C GLN A 59 13.05 -30.10 7.37
N LEU A 60 12.22 -29.60 6.45
CA LEU A 60 11.00 -30.29 6.03
C LEU A 60 11.34 -31.58 5.26
N LEU A 61 12.28 -31.54 4.31
CA LEU A 61 12.70 -32.72 3.55
C LEU A 61 13.34 -33.79 4.46
N SER A 62 14.21 -33.38 5.37
CA SER A 62 14.80 -34.27 6.38
C SER A 62 13.72 -34.89 7.28
N LYS A 63 12.77 -34.10 7.77
CA LYS A 63 11.68 -34.56 8.65
C LYS A 63 10.72 -35.54 7.98
N PHE A 64 10.36 -35.32 6.72
CA PHE A 64 9.34 -36.13 6.04
C PHE A 64 9.90 -37.35 5.31
N TYR A 65 11.11 -37.26 4.76
CA TYR A 65 11.67 -38.27 3.88
C TYR A 65 13.02 -38.83 4.37
N GLY A 66 13.55 -38.31 5.47
CA GLY A 66 14.86 -38.70 5.99
C GLY A 66 16.02 -38.31 5.05
N ILE A 67 15.81 -37.30 4.21
CA ILE A 67 16.78 -36.92 3.18
C ILE A 67 17.84 -35.98 3.77
N THR A 68 19.11 -36.36 3.63
CA THR A 68 20.27 -35.50 3.86
C THR A 68 20.72 -34.92 2.53
N GLY A 69 19.97 -33.94 2.01
CA GLY A 69 20.29 -33.32 0.73
C GLY A 69 21.59 -32.49 0.79
N GLU A 70 22.30 -32.39 -0.32
CA GLU A 70 23.46 -31.51 -0.44
C GLU A 70 22.99 -30.06 -0.54
N LEU A 71 23.31 -29.24 0.46
CA LEU A 71 23.08 -27.80 0.40
C LEU A 71 24.30 -27.12 -0.21
N SER A 72 24.17 -26.66 -1.45
CA SER A 72 25.21 -25.86 -2.11
C SER A 72 24.83 -24.38 -2.16
N VAL A 73 25.84 -23.51 -2.15
CA VAL A 73 25.67 -22.07 -2.29
C VAL A 73 26.35 -21.61 -3.56
N ARG A 74 25.57 -21.04 -4.49
CA ARG A 74 26.09 -20.46 -5.73
C ARG A 74 25.94 -18.94 -5.71
N ARG A 75 27.03 -18.22 -5.95
CA ARG A 75 26.97 -16.76 -6.09
C ARG A 75 26.50 -16.40 -7.51
N LYS A 76 25.44 -15.60 -7.64
CA LYS A 76 25.06 -15.05 -8.96
C LYS A 76 26.11 -14.02 -9.42
N MET A 77 26.52 -14.10 -10.69
CA MET A 77 27.53 -13.23 -11.29
C MET A 77 27.00 -11.85 -11.74
N LYS A 78 25.68 -11.63 -11.77
CA LYS A 78 25.05 -10.36 -12.21
C LYS A 78 24.60 -9.46 -11.04
N LEU A 79 24.32 -8.19 -11.35
CA LEU A 79 23.94 -7.11 -10.41
C LEU A 79 22.91 -7.59 -9.36
N LYS A 80 23.26 -7.37 -8.08
CA LYS A 80 22.76 -8.03 -6.86
C LYS A 80 23.44 -9.38 -6.60
N LYS A 81 24.61 -9.29 -5.94
CA LYS A 81 25.47 -10.36 -5.42
C LYS A 81 24.76 -11.24 -4.37
N ASN A 82 23.58 -11.74 -4.66
CA ASN A 82 22.80 -12.57 -3.76
C ASN A 82 23.27 -14.03 -3.90
N ASN A 83 23.45 -14.68 -2.76
CA ASN A 83 23.67 -16.12 -2.71
C ASN A 83 22.39 -16.83 -3.12
N LEU A 84 22.51 -17.78 -4.05
CA LEU A 84 21.47 -18.73 -4.36
C LEU A 84 21.78 -20.02 -3.60
N TYR A 85 20.90 -20.37 -2.67
CA TYR A 85 20.98 -21.62 -1.92
C TYR A 85 20.25 -22.68 -2.73
N ILE A 86 20.93 -23.76 -3.07
CA ILE A 86 20.38 -24.85 -3.87
C ILE A 86 20.45 -26.10 -3.02
N LEU A 87 19.29 -26.65 -2.70
CA LEU A 87 19.15 -27.94 -2.07
C LEU A 87 18.99 -29.00 -3.16
N ARG A 88 19.97 -29.89 -3.24
CA ARG A 88 20.01 -30.97 -4.22
C ARG A 88 19.62 -32.28 -3.56
N VAL A 89 18.63 -32.94 -4.15
CA VAL A 89 18.08 -34.22 -3.71
C VAL A 89 18.25 -35.20 -4.86
N GLU A 90 19.22 -36.10 -4.73
CA GLU A 90 19.42 -37.22 -5.66
C GLU A 90 18.69 -38.46 -5.12
N ASP A 91 19.01 -38.84 -3.88
CA ASP A 91 18.35 -39.94 -3.21
C ASP A 91 16.88 -39.62 -2.92
N LYS A 92 16.00 -40.57 -3.24
CA LYS A 92 14.55 -40.48 -3.03
C LYS A 92 13.85 -39.32 -3.76
N ALA A 93 14.48 -38.70 -4.77
CA ALA A 93 13.86 -37.63 -5.55
C ALA A 93 12.50 -38.06 -6.15
N THR A 94 12.45 -39.25 -6.75
CA THR A 94 11.21 -39.83 -7.28
C THR A 94 10.14 -40.02 -6.21
N GLU A 95 10.52 -40.54 -5.03
CA GLU A 95 9.60 -40.73 -3.89
C GLU A 95 8.96 -39.39 -3.47
N VAL A 96 9.78 -38.34 -3.35
CA VAL A 96 9.30 -36.98 -3.00
C VAL A 96 8.35 -36.45 -4.08
N LEU A 97 8.72 -36.56 -5.35
CA LEU A 97 7.93 -36.05 -6.47
C LEU A 97 6.57 -36.77 -6.60
N ASP A 98 6.56 -38.09 -6.41
CA ASP A 98 5.37 -38.92 -6.50
C ASP A 98 4.41 -38.70 -5.33
N ASP A 99 4.95 -38.58 -4.11
CA ASP A 99 4.18 -38.34 -2.90
C ASP A 99 3.54 -36.94 -2.89
N LEU A 100 4.27 -35.93 -3.40
CA LEU A 100 3.77 -34.56 -3.54
C LEU A 100 2.96 -34.33 -4.84
N LYS A 101 2.84 -35.35 -5.70
CA LYS A 101 2.17 -35.28 -7.02
C LYS A 101 2.63 -34.06 -7.82
N ILE A 102 3.95 -33.93 -7.96
CA ILE A 102 4.60 -32.89 -8.77
C ILE A 102 4.99 -33.43 -10.14
N PHE A 103 5.21 -34.74 -10.25
CA PHE A 103 5.54 -35.43 -11.48
C PHE A 103 4.60 -36.62 -11.66
N ASP A 104 4.18 -36.91 -12.90
CA ASP A 104 3.31 -38.05 -13.22
C ASP A 104 4.04 -39.18 -13.97
N GLY A 105 5.37 -39.08 -14.11
CA GLY A 105 6.19 -40.00 -14.90
C GLY A 105 6.58 -39.45 -16.27
N ILE A 106 5.81 -38.49 -16.81
CA ILE A 106 6.01 -37.92 -18.14
C ILE A 106 6.28 -36.42 -18.06
N GLN A 107 5.50 -35.70 -17.26
CA GLN A 107 5.53 -34.24 -17.18
C GLN A 107 5.33 -33.72 -15.75
N ILE A 108 5.64 -32.44 -15.57
CA ILE A 108 5.34 -31.73 -14.33
C ILE A 108 3.83 -31.51 -14.26
N VAL A 109 3.23 -31.95 -13.16
CA VAL A 109 1.83 -31.69 -12.85
C VAL A 109 1.74 -30.25 -12.35
N GLU A 110 1.06 -29.37 -13.09
CA GLU A 110 1.02 -27.95 -12.74
C GLU A 110 0.10 -27.66 -11.54
N ARG A 111 -1.08 -28.30 -11.48
CA ARG A 111 -2.06 -28.11 -10.40
C ARG A 111 -1.88 -29.14 -9.29
N VAL A 112 -2.11 -28.73 -8.05
CA VAL A 112 -2.20 -29.65 -6.91
C VAL A 112 -3.51 -30.43 -7.01
N PRO A 113 -3.48 -31.78 -6.96
CA PRO A 113 -4.70 -32.57 -6.86
C PRO A 113 -5.51 -32.21 -5.62
N GLN A 114 -6.82 -31.94 -5.78
CA GLN A 114 -7.70 -31.52 -4.67
C GLN A 114 -7.64 -32.47 -3.45
N LYS A 115 -7.45 -33.77 -3.69
CA LYS A 115 -7.31 -34.80 -2.64
C LYS A 115 -6.13 -34.61 -1.68
N LEU A 116 -5.13 -33.80 -2.03
CA LEU A 116 -3.95 -33.55 -1.19
C LEU A 116 -4.16 -32.41 -0.18
N LEU A 117 -5.03 -31.46 -0.49
CA LEU A 117 -5.37 -30.31 0.38
C LEU A 117 -6.79 -30.50 0.92
N LYS A 118 -6.90 -31.40 1.90
CA LYS A 118 -8.17 -31.92 2.45
C LYS A 118 -8.89 -30.95 3.37
N ASN A 119 -8.16 -30.04 4.01
CA ASN A 119 -8.71 -29.13 5.00
C ASN A 119 -8.18 -27.70 4.87
N ASP A 120 -8.81 -26.79 5.61
CA ASP A 120 -8.49 -25.37 5.64
C ASP A 120 -7.02 -25.10 6.02
N ALA A 121 -6.51 -25.77 7.06
CA ALA A 121 -5.15 -25.56 7.55
C ALA A 121 -4.06 -25.93 6.53
N GLN A 122 -4.33 -26.93 5.69
CA GLN A 122 -3.46 -27.33 4.58
C GLN A 122 -3.48 -26.28 3.46
N ILE A 123 -4.64 -25.73 3.11
CA ILE A 123 -4.74 -24.65 2.10
C ILE A 123 -3.96 -23.42 2.59
N ARG A 124 -4.15 -23.02 3.85
CA ARG A 124 -3.40 -21.90 4.46
C ARG A 124 -1.89 -22.14 4.44
N SER A 125 -1.46 -23.37 4.71
CA SER A 125 -0.04 -23.73 4.70
C SER A 125 0.53 -23.80 3.28
N TYR A 126 -0.27 -24.22 2.29
CA TYR A 126 0.09 -24.16 0.88
C TYR A 126 0.30 -22.71 0.43
N LEU A 127 -0.66 -21.81 0.74
CA LEU A 127 -0.55 -20.38 0.45
C LEU A 127 0.66 -19.74 1.14
N ARG A 128 0.97 -20.13 2.38
CA ARG A 128 2.21 -19.73 3.06
C ARG A 128 3.44 -20.16 2.28
N GLY A 129 3.51 -21.43 1.87
CA GLY A 129 4.63 -21.96 1.08
C GLY A 129 4.77 -21.26 -0.27
N ALA A 130 3.65 -20.94 -0.92
CA ALA A 130 3.64 -20.20 -2.18
C ALA A 130 4.17 -18.77 -2.00
N PHE A 131 3.76 -18.08 -0.94
CA PHE A 131 4.30 -16.76 -0.61
C PHE A 131 5.78 -16.81 -0.24
N LEU A 132 6.23 -17.82 0.50
CA LEU A 132 7.66 -18.02 0.80
C LEU A 132 8.47 -18.20 -0.49
N ALA A 133 8.02 -19.08 -1.39
CA ALA A 133 8.70 -19.43 -2.64
C ALA A 133 8.89 -18.22 -3.56
N SER A 134 7.80 -17.51 -3.88
CA SER A 134 7.77 -16.49 -4.94
C SER A 134 6.91 -15.26 -4.61
N GLY A 135 6.43 -15.15 -3.37
CA GLY A 135 5.63 -14.02 -2.91
C GLY A 135 6.43 -12.75 -2.66
N SER A 136 5.76 -11.61 -2.82
CA SER A 136 6.26 -10.27 -2.48
C SER A 136 5.12 -9.39 -1.98
N VAL A 137 5.42 -8.44 -1.11
CA VAL A 137 4.48 -7.42 -0.63
C VAL A 137 5.20 -6.09 -0.49
N ASN A 138 4.58 -5.01 -0.97
CA ASN A 138 5.12 -3.67 -0.89
C ASN A 138 5.13 -3.16 0.56
N ASN A 139 6.05 -2.22 0.84
CA ASN A 139 6.07 -1.55 2.14
C ASN A 139 4.79 -0.69 2.32
N PRO A 140 4.02 -0.87 3.42
CA PRO A 140 2.81 -0.08 3.71
C PRO A 140 3.04 1.42 3.91
N GLU A 141 4.29 1.87 4.07
CA GLU A 141 4.65 3.29 4.12
C GLU A 141 4.16 4.08 2.90
N THR A 142 4.01 3.42 1.75
CA THR A 142 3.47 4.02 0.52
C THR A 142 2.01 3.60 0.27
N SER A 143 1.23 4.42 -0.44
CA SER A 143 -0.14 4.09 -0.84
C SER A 143 -0.22 3.06 -1.98
N ARG A 144 0.93 2.63 -2.52
CA ARG A 144 1.02 1.64 -3.61
C ARG A 144 0.95 0.23 -3.03
N TYR A 145 -0.21 -0.11 -2.50
CA TYR A 145 -0.50 -1.44 -1.98
C TYR A 145 -0.44 -2.48 -3.08
N HIS A 146 0.38 -3.50 -2.87
CA HIS A 146 0.53 -4.61 -3.78
C HIS A 146 1.10 -5.81 -3.03
N LEU A 147 0.41 -6.93 -3.13
CA LEU A 147 0.93 -8.25 -2.78
C LEU A 147 0.82 -9.12 -4.02
N GLU A 148 1.86 -9.87 -4.35
CA GLU A 148 1.86 -10.80 -5.47
C GLU A 148 2.50 -12.14 -5.12
N ILE A 149 2.05 -13.19 -5.78
CA ILE A 149 2.70 -14.50 -5.84
C ILE A 149 2.91 -14.84 -7.31
N TYR A 150 4.17 -15.11 -7.69
CA TYR A 150 4.53 -15.47 -9.05
C TYR A 150 4.44 -16.99 -9.28
N SER A 151 4.01 -17.39 -10.46
CA SER A 151 3.99 -18.77 -10.92
C SER A 151 4.48 -18.83 -12.37
N LEU A 152 5.22 -19.88 -12.71
CA LEU A 152 5.64 -20.13 -14.09
C LEU A 152 4.43 -20.53 -14.97
N TYR A 153 3.56 -21.37 -14.42
CA TYR A 153 2.41 -21.94 -15.13
C TYR A 153 1.12 -21.20 -14.80
N GLU A 154 0.28 -20.98 -15.83
CA GLU A 154 -1.02 -20.31 -15.71
C GLU A 154 -1.99 -21.09 -14.84
N SER A 155 -2.10 -22.40 -15.07
CA SER A 155 -3.04 -23.25 -14.34
C SER A 155 -2.76 -23.29 -12.84
N HIS A 156 -1.48 -23.26 -12.45
CA HIS A 156 -1.03 -23.17 -11.06
C HIS A 156 -1.29 -21.78 -10.47
N ASN A 157 -1.12 -20.72 -11.27
CA ASN A 157 -1.45 -19.35 -10.87
C ASN A 157 -2.95 -19.21 -10.56
N ASP A 158 -3.81 -19.70 -11.46
CA ASP A 158 -5.26 -19.63 -11.28
C ASP A 158 -5.71 -20.45 -10.07
N MET A 159 -5.09 -21.61 -9.84
CA MET A 159 -5.32 -22.40 -8.64
C MET A 159 -4.98 -21.61 -7.35
N ILE A 160 -3.88 -20.84 -7.32
CA ILE A 160 -3.56 -19.97 -6.18
C ILE A 160 -4.65 -18.89 -6.02
N ALA A 161 -5.11 -18.28 -7.10
CA ALA A 161 -6.18 -17.28 -7.06
C ALA A 161 -7.51 -17.87 -6.54
N GLU A 162 -7.89 -19.08 -6.98
CA GLU A 162 -9.04 -19.82 -6.46
C GLU A 162 -8.93 -20.06 -4.95
N MET A 163 -7.76 -20.52 -4.48
CA MET A 163 -7.50 -20.72 -3.04
C MET A 163 -7.61 -19.43 -2.25
N MET A 164 -7.04 -18.33 -2.75
CA MET A 164 -7.15 -17.02 -2.11
C MET A 164 -8.60 -16.51 -2.08
N ASN A 165 -9.36 -16.74 -3.17
CA ASN A 165 -10.73 -16.27 -3.29
C ASN A 165 -11.74 -17.09 -2.49
N LYS A 166 -11.40 -18.31 -2.07
CA LYS A 166 -12.14 -19.04 -1.03
C LYS A 166 -12.24 -18.26 0.29
N TYR A 167 -11.29 -17.36 0.55
CA TYR A 167 -11.27 -16.48 1.73
C TYR A 167 -11.71 -15.04 1.40
N HIS A 168 -12.43 -14.83 0.29
CA HIS A 168 -12.95 -13.52 -0.12
C HIS A 168 -11.88 -12.43 -0.26
N LEU A 169 -10.66 -12.82 -0.67
CA LEU A 169 -9.53 -11.90 -0.84
C LEU A 169 -9.60 -11.08 -2.13
N LYS A 170 -10.47 -11.44 -3.09
CA LYS A 170 -10.60 -10.78 -4.41
C LYS A 170 -9.27 -10.74 -5.18
N ALA A 171 -8.49 -11.82 -5.08
CA ALA A 171 -7.28 -12.03 -5.84
C ALA A 171 -7.55 -12.00 -7.35
N ARG A 172 -6.69 -11.29 -8.07
CA ARG A 172 -6.73 -11.18 -9.54
C ARG A 172 -5.48 -11.79 -10.12
N THR A 173 -5.56 -12.24 -11.37
CA THR A 173 -4.44 -12.82 -12.11
C THR A 173 -4.02 -11.89 -13.26
N THR A 174 -2.75 -11.93 -13.65
CA THR A 174 -2.28 -11.29 -14.87
C THR A 174 -1.00 -11.94 -15.39
N LYS A 175 -0.77 -11.84 -16.70
CA LYS A 175 0.44 -12.32 -17.35
C LYS A 175 1.60 -11.35 -17.13
N ARG A 176 2.79 -11.88 -16.86
CA ARG A 176 4.06 -11.15 -16.76
C ARG A 176 5.04 -11.70 -17.80
N ARG A 177 6.16 -11.01 -18.07
CA ARG A 177 7.11 -11.38 -19.15
C ARG A 177 7.51 -12.86 -19.21
N SER A 178 7.63 -13.54 -18.07
CA SER A 178 8.10 -14.92 -17.97
C SER A 178 7.15 -15.85 -17.19
N GLY A 179 5.86 -15.54 -17.13
CA GLY A 179 4.89 -16.35 -16.40
C GLY A 179 3.68 -15.54 -15.97
N TYR A 180 3.16 -15.81 -14.78
CA TYR A 180 1.89 -15.29 -14.29
C TYR A 180 2.02 -14.83 -12.85
N ILE A 181 1.19 -13.88 -12.46
CA ILE A 181 1.08 -13.45 -11.07
C ILE A 181 -0.37 -13.48 -10.60
N THR A 182 -0.55 -13.87 -9.34
CA THR A 182 -1.78 -13.67 -8.58
C THR A 182 -1.51 -12.54 -7.60
N TYR A 183 -2.36 -11.52 -7.57
CA TYR A 183 -2.10 -10.29 -6.82
C TYR A 183 -3.32 -9.71 -6.10
N LEU A 184 -3.03 -8.90 -5.08
CA LEU A 184 -3.95 -8.10 -4.29
C LEU A 184 -3.52 -6.63 -4.29
N LYS A 185 -4.49 -5.71 -4.38
CA LYS A 185 -4.27 -4.26 -4.33
C LYS A 185 -4.97 -3.56 -3.16
N GLU A 186 -6.01 -4.18 -2.59
CA GLU A 186 -6.74 -3.64 -1.45
C GLU A 186 -5.94 -3.89 -0.17
N ALA A 187 -5.68 -2.83 0.63
CA ALA A 187 -4.86 -2.91 1.83
C ALA A 187 -5.43 -3.89 2.87
N GLU A 188 -6.75 -3.86 3.07
CA GLU A 188 -7.48 -4.79 3.94
C GLU A 188 -7.28 -6.23 3.50
N LYS A 189 -7.37 -6.51 2.19
CA LYS A 189 -7.17 -7.87 1.67
C LYS A 189 -5.73 -8.35 1.78
N ILE A 190 -4.76 -7.43 1.72
CA ILE A 190 -3.36 -7.76 2.00
C ILE A 190 -3.19 -8.14 3.48
N ALA A 191 -3.77 -7.37 4.41
CA ALA A 191 -3.73 -7.69 5.83
C ALA A 191 -4.43 -9.03 6.14
N ASP A 192 -5.62 -9.25 5.59
CA ASP A 192 -6.36 -10.52 5.67
C ASP A 192 -5.49 -11.69 5.19
N PHE A 193 -4.79 -11.53 4.06
CA PHE A 193 -3.89 -12.56 3.54
C PHE A 193 -2.68 -12.82 4.45
N LEU A 194 -2.05 -11.77 5.00
CA LEU A 194 -0.93 -11.92 5.93
C LEU A 194 -1.37 -12.69 7.19
N GLN A 195 -2.55 -12.38 7.73
CA GLN A 195 -3.14 -13.11 8.84
C GLN A 195 -3.47 -14.56 8.44
N LEU A 196 -4.00 -14.78 7.24
CA LEU A 196 -4.35 -16.10 6.72
C LEU A 196 -3.13 -17.03 6.71
N ILE A 197 -1.97 -16.56 6.25
CA ILE A 197 -0.74 -17.37 6.19
C ILE A 197 0.02 -17.43 7.52
N GLY A 198 -0.40 -16.68 8.54
CA GLY A 198 0.17 -16.70 9.88
C GLY A 198 1.28 -15.68 10.14
N ALA A 199 1.40 -14.63 9.32
CA ALA A 199 2.32 -13.51 9.54
C ALA A 199 1.67 -12.43 10.42
N THR A 200 1.24 -12.80 11.62
CA THR A 200 0.44 -11.93 12.51
C THR A 200 1.19 -10.68 12.94
N SER A 201 2.48 -10.78 13.29
CA SER A 201 3.28 -9.63 13.72
C SER A 201 3.49 -8.65 12.57
N SER A 202 3.81 -9.16 11.38
CA SER A 202 3.93 -8.34 10.18
C SER A 202 2.59 -7.70 9.81
N MET A 203 1.48 -8.45 9.89
CA MET A 203 0.14 -7.93 9.66
C MET A 203 -0.19 -6.77 10.61
N LEU A 204 0.06 -6.91 11.92
CA LEU A 204 -0.18 -5.82 12.88
C LEU A 204 0.65 -4.58 12.54
N LYS A 205 1.94 -4.77 12.24
CA LYS A 205 2.82 -3.68 11.79
C LYS A 205 2.29 -3.01 10.50
N PHE A 206 1.73 -3.79 9.58
CA PHE A 206 1.14 -3.27 8.34
C PHE A 206 -0.06 -2.37 8.64
N GLU A 207 -0.94 -2.82 9.53
CA GLU A 207 -2.12 -2.07 9.98
C GLU A 207 -1.74 -0.79 10.72
N ASP A 208 -0.79 -0.85 11.65
CA ASP A 208 -0.31 0.31 12.40
C ASP A 208 0.21 1.42 11.47
N ILE A 209 1.06 1.04 10.51
CA ILE A 209 1.60 1.99 9.52
C ILE A 209 0.48 2.60 8.67
N ARG A 210 -0.48 1.78 8.24
CA ARG A 210 -1.64 2.24 7.45
C ARG A 210 -2.48 3.25 8.24
N ILE A 211 -2.86 2.91 9.48
CA ILE A 211 -3.70 3.74 10.34
C ILE A 211 -3.03 5.09 10.60
N VAL A 212 -1.76 5.10 11.00
CA VAL A 212 -1.02 6.35 11.28
C VAL A 212 -0.94 7.22 10.03
N ARG A 213 -0.68 6.63 8.87
CA ARG A 213 -0.60 7.37 7.60
C ARG A 213 -1.96 7.96 7.21
N ASP A 214 -3.04 7.18 7.32
CA ASP A 214 -4.37 7.63 6.93
C ASP A 214 -4.89 8.72 7.88
N MET A 215 -4.55 8.64 9.17
CA MET A 215 -4.75 9.71 10.13
C MET A 215 -3.97 10.98 9.76
N ARG A 216 -2.66 10.87 9.51
CA ARG A 216 -1.82 12.02 9.09
C ARG A 216 -2.35 12.68 7.81
N ASN A 217 -2.73 11.89 6.82
CA ASN A 217 -3.30 12.41 5.57
C ASN A 217 -4.64 13.11 5.80
N SER A 218 -5.43 12.66 6.76
CA SER A 218 -6.69 13.31 7.12
C SER A 218 -6.46 14.63 7.85
N VAL A 219 -5.52 14.68 8.80
CA VAL A 219 -5.10 15.91 9.48
C VAL A 219 -4.52 16.91 8.48
N ASN A 220 -3.61 16.48 7.61
CA ASN A 220 -3.00 17.35 6.60
C ASN A 220 -4.05 17.96 5.66
N ARG A 221 -5.08 17.19 5.27
CA ARG A 221 -6.19 17.70 4.46
C ARG A 221 -6.99 18.77 5.20
N LEU A 222 -7.26 18.56 6.48
CA LEU A 222 -7.98 19.52 7.33
C LEU A 222 -7.18 20.82 7.49
N VAL A 223 -5.91 20.72 7.91
CA VAL A 223 -5.01 21.87 8.08
C VAL A 223 -4.84 22.64 6.78
N ASN A 224 -4.67 21.96 5.64
CA ASN A 224 -4.57 22.62 4.35
C ASN A 224 -5.86 23.38 3.98
N CYS A 225 -7.03 22.83 4.32
CA CYS A 225 -8.30 23.51 4.08
C CYS A 225 -8.44 24.77 4.95
N GLU A 226 -8.09 24.68 6.23
CA GLU A 226 -8.09 25.82 7.16
C GLU A 226 -7.12 26.91 6.71
N ASN A 227 -5.88 26.56 6.40
CA ASN A 227 -4.88 27.50 5.90
C ASN A 227 -5.33 28.17 4.59
N ALA A 228 -5.92 27.42 3.66
CA ALA A 228 -6.45 27.98 2.43
C ALA A 228 -7.59 28.99 2.70
N ASN A 229 -8.45 28.72 3.67
CA ASN A 229 -9.52 29.63 4.07
C ASN A 229 -8.97 30.88 4.76
N LEU A 230 -8.03 30.74 5.69
CA LEU A 230 -7.36 31.86 6.36
C LEU A 230 -6.64 32.76 5.35
N ASN A 231 -5.89 32.19 4.41
CA ASN A 231 -5.20 32.94 3.36
C ASN A 231 -6.19 33.71 2.47
N LYS A 232 -7.33 33.12 2.10
CA LYS A 232 -8.38 33.82 1.33
C LYS A 232 -8.95 35.00 2.09
N VAL A 233 -9.21 34.83 3.39
CA VAL A 233 -9.73 35.90 4.26
C VAL A 233 -8.70 37.02 4.42
N ALA A 234 -7.44 36.68 4.69
CA ALA A 234 -6.35 37.64 4.84
C ALA A 234 -6.09 38.44 3.55
N ASN A 235 -6.07 37.77 2.40
CA ASN A 235 -5.90 38.43 1.10
C ASN A 235 -7.09 39.36 0.78
N ALA A 236 -8.32 38.94 1.09
CA ALA A 236 -9.51 39.76 0.89
C ALA A 236 -9.49 41.00 1.80
N ALA A 237 -9.12 40.84 3.07
CA ALA A 237 -9.00 41.95 4.02
C ALA A 237 -7.90 42.95 3.58
N SER A 238 -6.73 42.44 3.16
CA SER A 238 -5.63 43.28 2.66
C SER A 238 -6.07 44.11 1.44
N LYS A 239 -6.72 43.48 0.46
CA LYS A 239 -7.25 44.17 -0.73
C LYS A 239 -8.32 45.20 -0.39
N GLN A 240 -9.19 44.92 0.59
CA GLN A 240 -10.18 45.88 1.08
C GLN A 240 -9.50 47.10 1.69
N ILE A 241 -8.47 46.91 2.52
CA ILE A 241 -7.71 47.99 3.15
C ILE A 241 -6.99 48.84 2.10
N GLU A 242 -6.33 48.22 1.12
CA GLU A 242 -5.67 48.91 0.01
C GLU A 242 -6.65 49.79 -0.77
N ASN A 243 -7.80 49.23 -1.16
CA ASN A 243 -8.85 49.96 -1.87
C ASN A 243 -9.41 51.13 -1.05
N ILE A 244 -9.63 50.92 0.26
CA ILE A 244 -10.13 51.98 1.13
C ILE A 244 -9.11 53.12 1.24
N LYS A 245 -7.82 52.80 1.40
CA LYS A 245 -6.74 53.80 1.46
C LYS A 245 -6.65 54.61 0.17
N LEU A 246 -6.72 53.95 -0.99
CA LEU A 246 -6.74 54.62 -2.29
C LEU A 246 -7.89 55.65 -2.38
N ILE A 247 -9.09 55.28 -1.95
CA ILE A 247 -10.23 56.20 -1.96
C ILE A 247 -9.98 57.40 -1.04
N ASP A 248 -9.47 57.15 0.17
CA ASP A 248 -9.20 58.21 1.13
C ASP A 248 -8.14 59.20 0.63
N ASP A 249 -7.08 58.69 0.01
CA ASP A 249 -5.98 59.50 -0.54
C ASP A 249 -6.41 60.39 -1.71
N VAL A 250 -7.34 59.93 -2.57
CA VAL A 250 -7.75 60.65 -3.79
C VAL A 250 -8.89 61.65 -3.52
N ILE A 251 -9.94 61.23 -2.81
CA ILE A 251 -11.15 62.06 -2.63
C ILE A 251 -11.58 62.23 -1.17
N GLY A 252 -10.98 61.48 -0.24
CA GLY A 252 -11.38 61.41 1.16
C GLY A 252 -12.63 60.55 1.41
N LEU A 253 -12.62 59.74 2.48
CA LEU A 253 -13.75 58.84 2.82
C LEU A 253 -15.09 59.57 3.06
N ASN A 254 -15.06 60.87 3.35
CA ASN A 254 -16.26 61.69 3.56
C ASN A 254 -17.11 61.89 2.29
N LYS A 255 -16.54 61.62 1.11
CA LYS A 255 -17.24 61.71 -0.17
C LYS A 255 -18.02 60.43 -0.52
N LEU A 256 -17.76 59.33 0.17
CA LEU A 256 -18.54 58.11 0.03
C LEU A 256 -19.94 58.27 0.65
N GLU A 257 -20.90 57.48 0.19
CA GLU A 257 -22.21 57.36 0.85
C GLU A 257 -22.01 57.03 2.34
N PRO A 258 -22.74 57.65 3.29
CA PRO A 258 -22.49 57.52 4.72
C PRO A 258 -22.35 56.07 5.21
N LYS A 259 -23.19 55.16 4.67
CA LYS A 259 -23.19 53.73 5.00
C LYS A 259 -21.91 53.00 4.55
N LEU A 260 -21.25 53.47 3.49
CA LEU A 260 -19.99 52.93 2.99
C LEU A 260 -18.81 53.52 3.76
N ALA A 261 -18.83 54.83 4.02
CA ALA A 261 -17.80 55.51 4.81
C ALA A 261 -17.64 54.90 6.21
N GLN A 262 -18.77 54.58 6.88
CA GLN A 262 -18.77 53.90 8.18
C GLN A 262 -18.04 52.54 8.14
N VAL A 263 -18.31 51.73 7.11
CA VAL A 263 -17.67 50.41 6.95
C VAL A 263 -16.20 50.54 6.58
N ALA A 264 -15.85 51.53 5.76
CA ALA A 264 -14.47 51.81 5.37
C ALA A 264 -13.62 52.18 6.60
N ARG A 265 -14.12 53.10 7.45
CA ARG A 265 -13.44 53.50 8.68
C ARG A 265 -13.31 52.34 9.67
N ALA A 266 -14.39 51.60 9.90
CA ALA A 266 -14.36 50.42 10.78
C ALA A 266 -13.32 49.39 10.31
N ARG A 267 -13.21 49.16 8.98
CA ARG A 267 -12.24 48.20 8.42
C ARG A 267 -10.80 48.68 8.55
N LEU A 268 -10.54 49.99 8.48
CA LEU A 268 -9.20 50.55 8.73
C LEU A 268 -8.81 50.49 10.22
N GLN A 269 -9.76 50.72 11.12
CA GLN A 269 -9.54 50.67 12.57
C GLN A 269 -9.36 49.24 13.09
N HIS A 270 -10.02 48.27 12.44
CA HIS A 270 -10.00 46.86 12.80
C HIS A 270 -9.62 45.99 11.59
N PRO A 271 -8.35 46.03 11.14
CA PRO A 271 -7.92 45.30 9.95
C PRO A 271 -7.96 43.77 10.14
N GLU A 272 -7.72 43.28 11.35
CA GLU A 272 -7.60 41.85 11.69
C GLU A 272 -8.93 41.13 11.94
N VAL A 273 -10.04 41.86 12.14
CA VAL A 273 -11.31 41.24 12.55
C VAL A 273 -12.06 40.64 11.36
N SER A 274 -12.84 39.58 11.60
CA SER A 274 -13.68 38.97 10.58
C SER A 274 -14.78 39.92 10.08
N LEU A 275 -15.42 39.60 8.95
CA LEU A 275 -16.57 40.38 8.46
C LEU A 275 -17.76 40.39 9.44
N LYS A 276 -17.88 39.35 10.28
CA LYS A 276 -18.94 39.26 11.28
C LYS A 276 -18.68 40.23 12.42
N GLU A 277 -17.48 40.16 13.00
CA GLU A 277 -17.04 41.06 14.07
C GLU A 277 -17.01 42.51 13.60
N LEU A 278 -16.58 42.77 12.37
CA LEU A 278 -16.65 44.12 11.79
C LEU A 278 -18.09 44.66 11.80
N GLY A 279 -19.07 43.81 11.52
CA GLY A 279 -20.48 44.18 11.54
C GLY A 279 -21.00 44.65 12.89
N GLU A 280 -20.39 44.19 13.98
CA GLU A 280 -20.71 44.59 15.36
C GLU A 280 -20.02 45.91 15.74
N LEU A 281 -18.94 46.27 15.05
CA LEU A 281 -18.11 47.44 15.33
C LEU A 281 -18.46 48.68 14.46
N VAL A 282 -19.41 48.57 13.54
CA VAL A 282 -19.79 49.70 12.66
C VAL A 282 -20.62 50.74 13.41
N GLU A 283 -20.21 52.01 13.30
CA GLU A 283 -20.98 53.16 13.77
C GLU A 283 -22.33 53.22 13.04
N GLY A 284 -23.44 53.00 13.75
CA GLY A 284 -24.79 52.95 13.18
C GLY A 284 -25.60 51.68 13.50
N GLY A 285 -25.01 50.74 14.25
CA GLY A 285 -25.67 49.54 14.77
C GLY A 285 -25.24 48.26 14.05
N PRO A 286 -25.53 47.08 14.63
CA PRO A 286 -25.02 45.81 14.13
C PRO A 286 -25.52 45.50 12.72
N ILE A 287 -24.58 45.16 11.83
CA ILE A 287 -24.86 44.77 10.44
C ILE A 287 -24.52 43.29 10.27
N SER A 288 -25.36 42.56 9.55
CA SER A 288 -25.07 41.16 9.22
C SER A 288 -23.79 41.02 8.39
N LYS A 289 -23.10 39.88 8.50
CA LYS A 289 -21.92 39.53 7.67
C LYS A 289 -22.16 39.78 6.18
N SER A 290 -23.35 39.43 5.67
CA SER A 290 -23.72 39.64 4.27
C SER A 290 -23.83 41.13 3.91
N GLY A 291 -24.44 41.93 4.80
CA GLY A 291 -24.56 43.38 4.62
C GLY A 291 -23.20 44.09 4.60
N ILE A 292 -22.28 43.69 5.48
CA ILE A 292 -20.89 44.17 5.46
C ILE A 292 -20.18 43.78 4.17
N ASN A 293 -20.29 42.51 3.76
CA ASN A 293 -19.67 42.02 2.53
C ASN A 293 -20.17 42.79 1.29
N HIS A 294 -21.47 43.08 1.23
CA HIS A 294 -22.05 43.87 0.14
C HIS A 294 -21.52 45.31 0.11
N ARG A 295 -21.39 45.96 1.27
CA ARG A 295 -20.82 47.32 1.34
C ARG A 295 -19.34 47.35 0.96
N LEU A 296 -18.54 46.39 1.43
CA LEU A 296 -17.13 46.26 1.05
C LEU A 296 -16.95 45.96 -0.44
N ARG A 297 -17.87 45.19 -1.05
CA ARG A 297 -17.88 44.97 -2.49
C ARG A 297 -18.11 46.27 -3.27
N LYS A 298 -19.08 47.10 -2.85
CA LYS A 298 -19.30 48.42 -3.44
C LYS A 298 -18.09 49.35 -3.28
N ILE A 299 -17.42 49.33 -2.13
CA ILE A 299 -16.18 50.09 -1.90
C ILE A 299 -15.08 49.62 -2.87
N ASN A 300 -14.92 48.31 -3.05
CA ASN A 300 -13.96 47.77 -4.02
C ASN A 300 -14.29 48.19 -5.47
N GLU A 301 -15.57 48.13 -5.87
CA GLU A 301 -16.03 48.59 -7.18
C GLU A 301 -15.76 50.08 -7.37
N TYR A 302 -15.95 50.90 -6.33
CA TYR A 302 -15.65 52.33 -6.36
C TYR A 302 -14.15 52.60 -6.51
N ALA A 303 -13.30 51.90 -5.75
CA ALA A 303 -11.84 52.00 -5.87
C ALA A 303 -11.33 51.58 -7.26
N SER A 304 -11.92 50.53 -7.86
CA SER A 304 -11.58 50.12 -9.23
C SER A 304 -11.86 51.23 -10.25
N LYS A 305 -13.03 51.87 -10.17
CA LYS A 305 -13.38 52.97 -11.09
C LYS A 305 -12.49 54.21 -10.92
N LEU A 306 -12.10 54.53 -9.69
CA LEU A 306 -11.11 55.57 -9.41
C LEU A 306 -9.75 55.24 -10.04
N GLY A 307 -9.27 54.01 -9.89
CA GLY A 307 -8.00 53.55 -10.46
C GLY A 307 -7.99 53.55 -12.00
N GLU A 308 -9.14 53.35 -12.64
CA GLU A 308 -9.31 53.40 -14.09
C GLU A 308 -9.56 54.83 -14.62
N GLY A 309 -9.69 55.83 -13.74
CA GLY A 309 -9.94 57.23 -14.11
C GLY A 309 -11.37 57.52 -14.59
N GLU A 310 -12.33 56.62 -14.33
CA GLU A 310 -13.73 56.77 -14.74
C GLU A 310 -14.52 57.73 -13.86
N ILE A 311 -14.03 57.99 -12.64
CA ILE A 311 -14.68 58.87 -11.67
C ILE A 311 -13.59 59.75 -11.04
N ALA A 312 -13.80 61.07 -11.09
CA ALA A 312 -13.01 62.09 -10.41
C ALA A 312 -13.92 62.97 -9.54
#